data_AF-A0A9X1GJN8-F1
#
_entry.id   AF-A0A9X1GJN8-F1
#
_cell.length_a   1.000
_cell.length_b   1.000
_cell.length_c   1.000
_cell.angle_alpha   90.00
_cell.angle_beta   90.00
_cell.angle_gamma   90.00
#
_symmetry.space_group_name_H-M   'P 1'
#
loop_
_entity.id
_entity.type
_entity.pdbx_description
1 polymer ?
#
loop_
_entity_poly.entity_id
_entity_poly.type
_entity_poly.pdbx_seq_one_letter_code
_entity_poly.pdbx_strand_id
1 'polypeptide(L)' 'MSRRCQLTGKKANNAMAVSHSHRRTKRLQQANLQSKRVWWAGGNRWVKLKMSTKAIKTLDQKGIEVMAKEAGINLNHY' A
#
# COMPACT_ATOMS: atom_id res chain seq x y z
N MET A 1 -4.01 -13.23 -1.32
CA MET A 1 -4.22 -11.77 -1.12
C MET A 1 -3.92 -11.01 -2.40
N SER A 2 -4.82 -10.12 -2.83
CA SER A 2 -4.56 -9.22 -3.96
C SER A 2 -3.36 -8.30 -3.68
N ARG A 3 -2.57 -7.97 -4.72
CA ARG A 3 -1.42 -7.03 -4.63
C ARG A 3 -1.92 -5.58 -4.54
N ARG A 4 -2.55 -5.23 -3.41
CA ARG A 4 -3.07 -3.90 -3.12
C ARG A 4 -2.50 -3.39 -1.79
N CYS A 5 -2.23 -2.08 -1.71
CA CYS A 5 -1.96 -1.45 -0.43
C CYS A 5 -3.23 -1.46 0.42
N GLN A 6 -3.14 -1.89 1.68
CA GLN A 6 -4.30 -1.90 2.58
C GLN A 6 -4.78 -0.46 2.87
N LEU A 7 -3.91 0.42 3.36
CA LEU A 7 -4.31 1.79 3.72
C LEU A 7 -4.74 2.66 2.52
N THR A 8 -3.91 2.74 1.48
CA THR A 8 -4.15 3.70 0.36
C THR A 8 -4.85 3.08 -0.84
N GLY A 9 -5.10 1.78 -0.84
CA GLY A 9 -5.74 1.09 -1.95
C GLY A 9 -4.92 1.04 -3.26
N LYS A 10 -3.66 1.51 -3.28
CA LYS A 10 -2.81 1.51 -4.47
C LYS A 10 -2.69 0.11 -5.08
N LYS A 11 -2.96 0.03 -6.38
CA LYS A 11 -2.90 -1.18 -7.21
C LYS A 11 -1.88 -1.03 -8.33
N ALA A 12 -1.61 -2.13 -9.03
CA ALA A 12 -0.77 -2.10 -10.22
C ALA A 12 -1.37 -1.21 -11.32
N ASN A 13 -0.50 -0.55 -12.08
CA ASN A 13 -0.87 0.23 -13.25
C ASN A 13 -0.64 -0.59 -14.53
N ASN A 14 -1.54 -0.46 -15.50
CA ASN A 14 -1.38 -1.04 -16.83
C ASN A 14 -0.48 -0.11 -17.66
N ALA A 15 0.61 -0.65 -18.21
CA ALA A 15 1.56 0.11 -19.02
C ALA A 15 2.04 -0.71 -20.22
N MET A 16 2.82 -0.07 -21.09
CA MET A 16 3.53 -0.72 -22.19
C MET A 16 5.04 -0.57 -21.99
N ALA A 17 5.81 -1.60 -22.30
CA ALA A 17 7.23 -1.45 -22.55
C ALA A 17 7.43 -1.15 -24.04
N VAL A 18 8.17 -0.09 -24.35
CA VAL A 18 8.41 0.38 -25.71
C VAL A 18 9.88 0.14 -26.03
N SER A 19 10.18 -0.62 -27.09
CA SER A 19 11.56 -0.83 -27.55
C SER A 19 12.07 0.39 -28.31
N HIS A 20 13.38 0.41 -28.60
CA HIS A 20 13.98 1.42 -29.48
C HIS A 20 13.28 1.51 -30.85
N SER A 21 12.90 0.36 -31.42
CA SER A 21 12.10 0.23 -32.64
C SER A 21 10.59 0.43 -32.44
N HIS A 22 10.16 1.01 -31.31
CA HIS A 22 8.76 1.28 -30.97
C HIS A 22 7.82 0.06 -30.91
N ARG A 23 8.36 -1.15 -30.75
CA ARG A 23 7.53 -2.34 -30.47
C ARG A 23 6.95 -2.21 -29.07
N ARG A 24 5.62 -2.32 -28.97
CA ARG A 24 4.88 -2.14 -27.72
C ARG A 24 4.48 -3.50 -27.15
N THR A 25 4.94 -3.83 -25.94
CA THR A 25 4.54 -5.05 -25.22
C THR A 25 3.80 -4.68 -23.94
N LYS A 26 2.71 -5.39 -23.62
CA LYS A 26 1.92 -5.13 -22.40
C LYS A 26 2.75 -5.47 -21.17
N ARG A 27 2.77 -4.57 -20.18
CA ARG A 27 3.45 -4.77 -18.89
C ARG A 27 2.61 -4.21 -17.74
N LEU A 28 2.62 -4.89 -16.61
CA LEU A 28 2.06 -4.38 -15.36
C LEU A 28 3.15 -3.70 -14.52
N GLN A 29 2.95 -2.42 -14.20
CA GLN A 29 3.76 -1.70 -13.22
C GLN A 29 3.21 -1.96 -11.82
N GLN A 30 3.92 -2.77 -11.05
CA GLN A 30 3.48 -3.17 -9.71
C GLN A 30 3.65 -2.04 -8.70
N ALA A 31 2.74 -1.94 -7.74
CA ALA A 31 2.95 -1.09 -6.57
C ALA A 31 4.09 -1.66 -5.70
N ASN A 32 4.97 -0.78 -5.21
CA ASN A 32 6.02 -1.16 -4.26
C ASN A 32 5.40 -1.40 -2.88
N LEU A 33 4.96 -2.63 -2.65
CA LEU A 33 4.31 -3.10 -1.43
C LEU A 33 5.31 -3.79 -0.51
N GLN A 34 5.29 -3.41 0.76
CA GLN A 34 6.13 -3.95 1.81
C GLN A 34 5.27 -4.40 2.99
N SER A 35 5.67 -5.49 3.63
CA SER A 35 5.04 -5.98 4.86
C SER A 35 5.76 -5.39 6.06
N LYS A 36 5.14 -4.43 6.75
CA LYS A 36 5.75 -3.72 7.88
C LYS A 36 4.82 -3.80 9.10
N ARG A 37 5.42 -3.89 10.29
CA ARG A 37 4.69 -3.73 11.55
C ARG A 37 4.59 -2.25 11.91
N VAL A 38 3.41 -1.80 12.30
CA VAL A 38 3.15 -0.44 12.77
C VAL A 38 2.57 -0.52 14.17
N TRP A 39 3.04 0.36 15.05
CA TRP A 39 2.49 0.47 16.40
C TRP A 39 1.14 1.17 16.36
N TRP A 40 0.15 0.60 17.03
CA TRP A 40 -1.16 1.20 17.19
C TRP A 40 -1.43 1.50 18.67
N ALA A 41 -1.55 2.79 19.00
CA ALA A 41 -1.74 3.26 20.37
C ALA A 41 -3.10 2.84 20.94
N GLY A 42 -4.19 3.01 20.18
CA GLY A 42 -5.55 2.67 20.65
C GLY A 42 -5.76 1.19 21.02
N GLY A 43 -4.95 0.27 20.48
CA GLY A 43 -4.99 -1.15 20.84
C GLY A 43 -3.73 -1.66 21.56
N ASN A 44 -2.82 -0.74 21.93
CA ASN A 44 -1.53 -1.02 22.57
C ASN A 44 -0.76 -2.22 21.99
N ARG A 45 -0.70 -2.31 20.65
CA ARG A 45 -0.12 -3.47 19.96
C ARG A 45 0.49 -3.15 18.60
N TRP A 46 1.29 -4.08 18.10
CA TRP A 46 1.82 -4.03 16.75
C TRP A 46 0.85 -4.66 15.75
N VAL A 47 0.57 -3.94 14.66
CA VAL A 47 -0.28 -4.41 13.56
C VAL A 47 0.57 -4.66 12.33
N LYS A 48 0.48 -5.86 11.74
CA LYS A 48 1.22 -6.21 10.51
C LYS A 48 0.41 -5.83 9.29
N LEU A 49 0.85 -4.81 8.56
CA LEU A 49 0.15 -4.30 7.38
C LEU A 49 0.99 -4.46 6.11
N LYS A 50 0.32 -4.76 5.00
CA LYS A 50 0.90 -4.72 3.66
C LYS A 50 0.63 -3.33 3.07
N MET A 51 1.66 -2.50 3.07
CA MET A 51 1.56 -1.09 2.74
C MET A 51 2.47 -0.72 1.58
N SER A 52 2.10 0.32 0.83
CA SER A 52 3.02 0.90 -0.15
C SER A 52 4.06 1.79 0.54
N THR A 53 5.23 1.97 -0.05
CA THR A 53 6.25 2.88 0.49
C THR A 53 5.75 4.31 0.64
N LYS A 54 4.89 4.77 -0.27
CA LYS A 54 4.21 6.08 -0.15
C LYS A 54 3.28 6.12 1.07
N ALA A 55 2.55 5.05 1.34
CA ALA A 55 1.69 4.96 2.52
C ALA A 55 2.51 4.98 3.82
N ILE A 56 3.70 4.39 3.84
CA ILE A 56 4.61 4.48 5.00
C ILE A 56 4.97 5.94 5.28
N LYS A 57 5.38 6.70 4.26
CA LYS A 57 5.68 8.14 4.42
C LYS A 57 4.48 8.94 4.95
N THR A 58 3.28 8.65 4.45
CA THR A 58 2.05 9.33 4.90
C THR A 58 1.68 8.93 6.33
N LEU A 59 1.96 7.69 6.73
CA LEU A 59 1.69 7.19 8.07
C LEU A 59 2.51 7.94 9.13
N ASP A 60 3.76 8.27 8.82
CA ASP A 60 4.62 9.06 9.71
C ASP A 60 4.08 10.50 9.91
N GLN A 61 3.29 11.03 8.97
CA GLN A 61 2.72 12.39 9.03
C GLN A 61 1.30 12.45 9.61
N LYS A 62 0.40 11.57 9.16
CA LYS A 62 -1.02 11.58 9.54
C LYS A 62 -1.35 10.66 10.73
N GLY A 63 -0.51 9.67 11.00
CA GLY A 63 -0.80 8.59 11.96
C GLY A 63 -1.65 7.46 11.38
N ILE A 64 -1.66 6.32 12.09
CA ILE A 64 -2.33 5.09 11.65
C ILE A 64 -3.86 5.16 11.76
N GLU A 65 -4.39 5.83 12.79
CA GLU A 65 -5.83 5.84 13.10
C GLU A 65 -6.64 6.60 12.04
N VAL A 66 -6.14 7.78 11.65
CA VAL A 66 -6.74 8.59 10.59
C VAL A 66 -6.75 7.82 9.27
N MET A 67 -5.61 7.23 8.90
CA MET A 67 -5.47 6.47 7.66
C MET A 67 -6.32 5.18 7.65
N ALA A 68 -6.47 4.50 8.79
CA ALA A 68 -7.33 3.33 8.89
C ALA A 68 -8.80 3.69 8.75
N LYS A 69 -9.23 4.83 9.33
CA LYS A 69 -10.59 5.38 9.19
C LYS A 69 -10.88 5.79 7.74
N GLU A 70 -9.96 6.52 7.10
CA GLU A 70 -10.05 6.88 5.67
C GLU A 70 -10.18 5.64 4.77
N ALA A 71 -9.48 4.56 5.11
CA ALA A 71 -9.49 3.31 4.36
C ALA A 71 -10.71 2.40 4.66
N GLY A 72 -11.49 2.71 5.70
CA GLY A 72 -12.59 1.86 6.18
C GLY A 72 -12.12 0.52 6.75
N ILE A 73 -10.91 0.48 7.31
CA ILE A 73 -10.29 -0.76 7.79
C ILE A 73 -10.43 -0.85 9.30
N ASN A 74 -10.95 -1.98 9.78
CA ASN A 74 -10.94 -2.29 11.20
C ASN A 74 -9.61 -2.94 11.60
N LEU A 75 -8.81 -2.22 12.38
CA LEU A 75 -7.49 -2.66 12.81
C LEU A 75 -7.55 -3.91 13.70
N ASN A 76 -8.66 -4.18 14.40
CA ASN A 76 -8.80 -5.32 15.34
C ASN A 76 -8.68 -6.70 14.69
N HIS A 77 -8.93 -6.82 13.40
CA HIS A 77 -8.85 -8.10 12.69
C HIS A 77 -7.46 -8.43 12.14
N TYR A 78 -6.45 -7.60 12.44
CA TYR A 78 -5.06 -7.74 11.96
C TYR A 78 -4.08 -8.21 13.03
#